data_AF-A0A924STI6-F1
#
_entry.id   AF-A0A924STI6-F1
#
_cell.length_a   1.000
_cell.length_b   1.000
_cell.length_c   1.000
_cell.angle_alpha   90.00
_cell.angle_beta   90.00
_cell.angle_gamma   90.00
#
_symmetry.space_group_name_H-M   'P 1'
#
loop_
_entity.id
_entity.type
_entity.pdbx_description
1 polymer ?
#
loop_
_entity_poly.entity_id
_entity_poly.type
_entity_poly.pdbx_seq_one_letter_code
_entity_poly.pdbx_strand_id
1 'polypeptide(L)' 'PKPVNKLIAETADETELFEGALTRRQLRLVLGGKMDARDANELKVLFA' A
#
# COMPACT_ATOMS: atom_id res chain seq x y z
N PRO A 1 0.96 14.18 13.85
CA PRO A 1 1.73 13.03 13.33
C PRO A 1 3.23 13.36 13.28
N LYS A 2 4.08 12.53 13.89
CA LYS A 2 5.54 12.69 13.80
C LYS A 2 6.04 11.84 12.63
N PRO A 3 6.92 12.39 11.76
CA PRO A 3 7.50 11.61 10.67
C PRO A 3 8.34 10.48 11.24
N VAL A 4 8.25 9.31 10.61
CA VAL A 4 9.03 8.11 10.93
C VAL A 4 9.98 7.85 9.77
N ASN A 5 11.13 7.23 10.04
CA ASN A 5 12.08 6.85 9.00
C ASN A 5 11.42 5.92 7.97
N LYS A 6 11.85 6.04 6.71
CA LYS A 6 11.37 5.17 5.64
C LYS A 6 11.97 3.77 5.81
N LEU A 7 11.15 2.75 5.60
CA LEU A 7 11.60 1.37 5.54
C LEU A 7 12.12 1.07 4.13
N ILE A 8 13.25 0.38 4.05
CA ILE A 8 13.80 -0.17 2.81
C ILE A 8 13.77 -1.68 3.00
N ALA A 9 13.07 -2.39 2.12
CA ALA A 9 13.13 -3.86 2.09
C ALA A 9 14.42 -4.28 1.37
N GLU A 10 15.16 -5.21 1.94
CA GLU A 10 16.45 -5.66 1.38
C GLU A 10 16.36 -7.06 0.78
N THR A 11 15.47 -7.89 1.31
CA THR A 11 15.24 -9.26 0.84
C THR A 11 13.98 -9.38 -0.02
N ALA A 12 13.89 -10.45 -0.81
CA ALA A 12 12.72 -10.74 -1.63
C ALA A 12 11.46 -10.91 -0.76
N ASP A 13 11.56 -11.67 0.33
CA ASP A 13 10.47 -11.92 1.27
C ASP A 13 9.97 -10.60 1.91
N GLU A 14 10.89 -9.71 2.29
CA GLU A 14 10.52 -8.39 2.84
C GLU A 14 9.83 -7.51 1.79
N THR A 15 10.24 -7.62 0.53
CA THR A 15 9.62 -6.87 -0.57
C THR A 15 8.18 -7.30 -0.76
N GLU A 16 7.91 -8.62 -0.78
CA GLU A 16 6.55 -9.17 -0.85
C GLU A 16 5.68 -8.70 0.34
N LEU A 17 6.23 -8.73 1.55
CA LEU A 17 5.54 -8.23 2.74
C LEU A 17 5.25 -6.72 2.67
N PHE A 18 6.20 -5.94 2.15
CA PHE A 18 6.07 -4.50 1.98
C PHE A 18 4.98 -4.14 0.96
N GLU A 19 4.98 -4.80 -0.19
CA GLU A 19 3.95 -4.65 -1.24
C GLU A 19 2.56 -5.01 -0.69
N GLY A 20 2.43 -6.15 0.00
CA GLY A 20 1.18 -6.54 0.64
C GLY A 20 0.69 -5.52 1.68
N ALA A 21 1.60 -4.89 2.43
CA ALA A 21 1.26 -3.84 3.38
C ALA A 21 0.78 -2.56 2.68
N LEU A 22 1.38 -2.20 1.55
CA LEU A 22 0.97 -1.06 0.73
C LEU A 22 -0.46 -1.24 0.21
N THR A 23 -0.81 -2.43 -0.29
CA THR A 23 -2.15 -2.77 -0.79
C THR A 23 -3.21 -2.63 0.31
N ARG A 24 -2.96 -3.21 1.50
CA ARG A 24 -3.88 -3.07 2.65
C ARG A 24 -4.09 -1.61 3.07
N ARG A 25 -3.01 -0.81 3.02
CA ARG A 25 -3.09 0.63 3.31
C ARG A 25 -3.97 1.36 2.29
N GLN A 26 -3.80 1.09 0.99
CA GLN A 26 -4.62 1.69 -0.06
C GLN A 26 -6.09 1.32 0.11
N LEU A 27 -6.41 0.04 0.31
CA LEU A 27 -7.79 -0.40 0.58
C LEU A 27 -8.41 0.34 1.78
N ARG A 28 -7.68 0.41 2.90
CA ARG A 28 -8.13 1.12 4.09
C ARG A 28 -8.42 2.61 3.81
N LEU A 29 -7.58 3.27 3.01
CA LEU A 29 -7.77 4.69 2.69
C LEU A 29 -8.95 4.91 1.75
N VAL A 30 -9.12 4.03 0.75
CA VAL A 30 -10.25 4.08 -0.18
C VAL A 30 -11.57 3.87 0.57
N LEU A 31 -11.66 2.80 1.38
CA LEU A 31 -12.85 2.54 2.20
C LEU A 31 -13.13 3.66 3.21
N GLY A 32 -12.08 4.33 3.69
CA GLY A 32 -12.19 5.50 4.58
C GLY A 32 -12.47 6.83 3.87
N GLY A 33 -12.63 6.85 2.53
CA GLY A 33 -12.86 8.06 1.74
C GLY A 33 -11.67 9.03 1.69
N LYS A 34 -10.45 8.56 2.00
CA LYS A 34 -9.21 9.37 2.05
C LYS A 34 -8.31 9.20 0.83
N MET A 35 -8.73 8.40 -0.15
CA MET A 35 -8.07 8.13 -1.43
C MET A 35 -9.14 7.75 -2.46
N ASP A 36 -9.08 8.27 -3.70
CA ASP A 36 -9.95 7.80 -4.78
C ASP A 36 -9.48 6.40 -5.21
N ALA A 37 -10.43 5.49 -5.46
CA ALA A 37 -10.11 4.12 -5.89
C ALA A 37 -9.27 4.08 -7.17
N ARG A 38 -9.37 5.11 -8.04
CA ARG A 38 -8.60 5.22 -9.28
C ARG A 38 -7.13 5.56 -9.05
N ASP A 39 -6.79 6.14 -7.91
CA ASP A 39 -5.41 6.48 -7.54
C ASP A 39 -4.69 5.30 -6.84
N ALA A 40 -5.44 4.27 -6.44
CA ALA A 40 -4.90 3.06 -5.84
C ALA A 40 -4.38 2.10 -6.92
N ASN A 41 -3.15 2.32 -7.36
CA ASN A 41 -2.52 1.53 -8.42
C ASN A 41 -2.39 0.03 -8.07
N GLU A 42 -2.15 -0.31 -6.81
CA GLU A 42 -2.03 -1.73 -6.38
C GLU A 42 -3.40 -2.42 -6.38
N LEU A 43 -4.48 -1.68 -6.10
CA LEU A 43 -5.83 -2.24 -6.14
C LEU A 43 -6.30 -2.54 -7.57
N LYS A 44 -5.82 -1.80 -8.58
CA LYS A 44 -6.15 -2.10 -9.99
C LYS A 44 -5.69 -3.50 -10.39
N VAL A 45 -4.57 -3.97 -9.85
CA VAL A 45 -4.02 -5.31 -10.15
C VAL A 45 -4.92 -6.43 -9.64
N LEU A 46 -5.74 -6.19 -8.61
CA LEU A 46 -6.66 -7.19 -8.05
C LEU A 46 -7.97 -7.35 -8.85
N PHE A 47 -8.30 -6.39 -9.72
CA PHE A 47 -9.55 -6.38 -10.50
C PHE A 47 -9.33 -6.44 -12.03
N ALA A 48 -8.07 -6.57 -12.47
CA ALA A 48 -7.69 -6.82 -13.86
C ALA A 48 -7.50 -8.33 -14.09
#